data_AF-A0A841SNS9-F1
#
_entry.id   AF-A0A841SNS9-F1
#
_cell.length_a   1.000
_cell.length_b   1.000
_cell.length_c   1.000
_cell.angle_alpha   90.00
_cell.angle_beta   90.00
_cell.angle_gamma   90.00
#
_symmetry.space_group_name_H-M   'P 1'
#
loop_
_entity.id
_entity.type
_entity.pdbx_description
1 polymer ?
#
loop_
_entity_poly.entity_id
_entity_poly.type
_entity_poly.pdbx_seq_one_letter_code
_entity_poly.pdbx_strand_id
1 'polypeptide(L)'
;MRGSHESDNDDREPGRYEIRVKGHLDSRWSDRFEGLIFSYESNGTTRLCGPVVDQAALHGLLRNIRDLGLTLISVVWVNPERQDTAEFNSDTDHTFDKKETSL
;
A
#
# COMPACT_ATOMS: atom_id res chain seq x y z
N MET A 1 33.76 11.27 29.51
CA MET A 1 32.47 11.64 28.92
C MET A 1 31.92 10.46 28.14
N ARG A 2 30.71 10.00 28.48
CA ARG A 2 30.05 8.83 27.88
C ARG A 2 29.77 9.09 26.39
N GLY A 3 30.11 8.13 25.54
CA GLY A 3 29.60 8.07 24.18
C GLY A 3 28.10 7.85 24.23
N SER A 4 27.35 8.85 23.77
CA SER A 4 25.93 8.73 23.49
C SER A 4 25.78 7.68 22.39
N HIS A 5 25.52 6.43 22.78
CA HIS A 5 24.74 5.55 21.93
C HIS A 5 23.38 6.24 21.83
N GLU A 6 23.19 7.04 20.78
CA GLU A 6 21.87 7.19 20.20
C GLU A 6 21.47 5.77 19.83
N SER A 7 20.69 5.16 20.72
CA SER A 7 19.91 3.99 20.40
C SER A 7 19.10 4.37 19.19
N ASP A 8 19.60 3.99 18.01
CA ASP A 8 18.79 3.62 16.87
C ASP A 8 17.87 2.54 17.45
N ASN A 9 16.78 2.98 18.06
CA ASN A 9 15.66 2.11 18.32
C ASN A 9 15.24 1.71 16.90
N ASP A 10 15.83 0.60 16.46
CA ASP A 10 15.25 -0.40 15.59
C ASP A 10 13.93 -0.82 16.27
N ASP A 11 13.01 0.13 16.33
CA ASP A 11 11.62 -0.06 16.61
C ASP A 11 11.17 -0.90 15.44
N ARG A 12 11.23 -2.21 15.67
CA ARG A 12 10.62 -3.28 14.89
C ARG A 12 9.10 -3.10 14.92
N GLU A 13 8.61 -1.91 14.58
CA GLU A 13 7.25 -1.75 14.19
C GLU A 13 7.07 -2.67 12.98
N PRO A 14 6.14 -3.64 13.05
CA PRO A 14 5.94 -4.58 11.97
C PRO A 14 5.53 -3.78 10.73
N GLY A 15 6.50 -3.58 9.85
CA GLY A 15 6.36 -2.86 8.61
C GLY A 15 5.16 -3.36 7.83
N ARG A 16 4.31 -2.43 7.37
CA ARG A 16 3.23 -2.77 6.46
C ARG A 16 3.83 -2.90 5.06
N TYR A 17 3.50 -3.98 4.35
CA TYR A 17 3.93 -4.13 2.96
C TYR A 17 2.74 -3.96 2.03
N GLU A 18 2.99 -3.26 0.93
CA GLU A 18 2.13 -3.23 -0.23
C GLU A 18 2.78 -4.05 -1.35
N ILE A 19 2.05 -5.03 -1.87
CA ILE A 19 2.49 -5.86 -2.98
C ILE A 19 1.45 -5.75 -4.10
N ARG A 20 1.91 -5.44 -5.31
CA ARG A 20 1.06 -5.41 -6.50
C ARG A 20 1.39 -6.56 -7.42
N VAL A 21 0.38 -7.25 -7.91
CA VAL A 21 0.51 -8.36 -8.85
C VAL A 21 -0.44 -8.17 -10.03
N LYS A 22 -0.01 -8.64 -11.20
CA LYS A 22 -0.84 -8.63 -12.42
C LYS A 22 -1.84 -9.78 -12.38
N GLY A 23 -3.09 -9.49 -12.71
CA GLY A 23 -4.18 -10.45 -12.69
C GLY A 23 -5.00 -10.36 -11.40
N HIS A 24 -6.13 -11.07 -11.39
CA HIS A 24 -7.02 -11.17 -10.25
C HIS A 24 -6.64 -12.39 -9.41
N LEU A 25 -6.29 -12.16 -8.15
CA LEU A 25 -6.18 -13.25 -7.21
C LEU A 25 -7.59 -13.75 -6.86
N ASP A 26 -7.78 -15.06 -6.89
CA ASP A 26 -9.08 -15.67 -6.55
C ASP A 26 -9.29 -15.67 -5.03
N SER A 27 -10.53 -15.54 -4.56
CA SER A 27 -10.85 -15.41 -3.12
C SER A 27 -10.41 -16.63 -2.30
N ARG A 28 -10.29 -17.81 -2.91
CA ARG A 28 -9.76 -19.04 -2.30
C ARG A 28 -8.31 -18.93 -1.79
N TRP A 29 -7.58 -17.90 -2.19
CA TRP A 29 -6.20 -17.69 -1.73
C TRP A 29 -6.13 -16.76 -0.52
N SER A 30 -7.24 -16.14 -0.12
CA SER A 30 -7.31 -15.25 1.05
C SER A 30 -6.85 -15.96 2.33
N ASP A 31 -7.15 -17.25 2.47
CA ASP A 31 -6.75 -18.09 3.62
C ASP A 31 -5.23 -18.33 3.67
N ARG A 32 -4.51 -18.21 2.55
CA ARG A 32 -3.03 -18.35 2.50
C ARG A 32 -2.31 -17.05 2.85
N PHE A 33 -3.07 -15.97 2.93
CA PHE A 33 -2.62 -14.60 3.03
C PHE A 33 -3.33 -13.92 4.20
N GLU A 34 -3.42 -14.64 5.33
CA GLU A 34 -4.06 -14.17 6.55
C GLU A 34 -3.45 -12.83 6.99
N GLY A 35 -4.32 -11.86 7.27
CA GLY A 35 -3.92 -10.50 7.66
C GLY A 35 -3.62 -9.54 6.51
N LEU A 36 -3.63 -10.00 5.25
CA LEU A 36 -3.48 -9.14 4.07
C LEU A 36 -4.85 -8.75 3.50
N ILE A 37 -5.00 -7.46 3.19
CA ILE A 37 -6.20 -6.94 2.53
C ILE A 37 -5.98 -6.99 1.02
N PHE A 38 -6.95 -7.57 0.31
CA PHE A 38 -7.00 -7.61 -1.14
C PHE A 38 -7.81 -6.45 -1.70
N SER A 39 -7.24 -5.72 -2.65
CA SER A 39 -7.96 -4.73 -3.45
C SER A 39 -7.75 -5.05 -4.93
N TYR A 40 -8.85 -5.27 -5.65
CA TYR A 40 -8.82 -5.42 -7.09
C TYR A 40 -8.86 -4.03 -7.73
N GLU A 41 -7.85 -3.71 -8.51
CA GLU A 41 -7.78 -2.45 -9.25
C GLU A 41 -8.43 -2.60 -10.63
N SER A 42 -9.01 -1.51 -11.14
CA SER A 42 -9.66 -1.47 -12.45
C SER A 42 -8.70 -1.70 -13.63
N ASN A 43 -7.40 -1.58 -13.40
CA ASN A 43 -6.33 -1.90 -14.35
C ASN A 43 -6.04 -3.41 -14.48
N GLY A 44 -6.80 -4.27 -13.81
CA GLY A 44 -6.62 -5.72 -13.84
C GLY A 44 -5.46 -6.21 -12.96
N THR A 45 -5.07 -5.44 -11.95
CA THR A 45 -4.07 -5.83 -10.96
C THR A 45 -4.72 -6.08 -9.59
N THR A 46 -4.04 -6.85 -8.75
CA THR A 46 -4.43 -7.06 -7.37
C THR A 46 -3.40 -6.44 -6.46
N ARG A 47 -3.84 -5.61 -5.52
CA ARG A 47 -3.04 -5.02 -4.46
C ARG A 47 -3.27 -5.80 -3.17
N LEU A 48 -2.17 -6.27 -2.57
CA LEU A 48 -2.13 -6.99 -1.30
C LEU A 48 -1.46 -6.09 -0.28
N CYS A 49 -2.14 -5.83 0.83
CA CYS A 49 -1.72 -4.78 1.75
C CYS A 49 -1.93 -5.21 3.20
N GLY A 50 -0.86 -5.32 4.00
CA GLY A 50 -0.98 -5.78 5.38
C GLY A 50 0.35 -5.90 6.14
N PRO A 51 0.28 -6.14 7.46
CA PRO A 51 1.46 -6.35 8.28
C PRO A 51 2.16 -7.65 7.88
N VAL A 52 3.48 -7.63 7.79
CA VAL A 52 4.27 -8.84 7.56
C VAL A 52 5.18 -9.04 8.75
N VAL A 53 5.04 -10.21 9.40
CA VAL A 53 5.66 -10.51 10.70
C VAL A 53 7.18 -10.57 10.61
N ASP A 54 7.73 -11.06 9.50
CA ASP A 54 9.16 -11.13 9.24
C ASP A 54 9.48 -11.29 7.74
N GLN A 55 10.76 -11.28 7.38
CA GLN A 55 11.20 -11.51 6.00
C GLN A 55 10.85 -12.91 5.46
N ALA A 56 10.75 -13.94 6.30
CA ALA A 56 10.38 -15.29 5.85
C ALA A 56 8.92 -15.34 5.39
N ALA A 57 8.02 -14.66 6.10
CA ALA A 57 6.63 -14.48 5.71
C ALA A 57 6.51 -13.70 4.38
N LEU A 58 7.32 -12.64 4.20
CA LEU A 58 7.39 -11.91 2.93
C LEU A 58 7.83 -12.83 1.78
N HIS A 59 8.90 -13.60 1.98
CA HIS A 59 9.39 -14.53 0.98
C HIS A 59 8.39 -15.66 0.68
N GLY A 60 7.63 -16.12 1.68
CA GLY A 60 6.52 -17.07 1.51
C GLY A 60 5.41 -16.51 0.61
N LEU A 61 5.04 -15.25 0.83
CA LEU A 61 4.08 -14.50 0.01
C LEU A 61 4.54 -14.38 -1.45
N LEU A 62 5.81 -14.01 -1.67
CA LEU A 62 6.39 -13.92 -3.02
C LEU A 62 6.48 -15.28 -3.72
N ARG A 63 6.78 -16.34 -2.96
CA ARG A 63 6.75 -17.71 -3.49
C ARG A 63 5.34 -18.09 -3.95
N ASN A 64 4.31 -17.81 -3.14
CA ASN A 64 2.93 -18.08 -3.53
C ASN A 64 2.55 -17.35 -4.82
N ILE A 65 2.91 -16.08 -4.96
CA ILE A 65 2.68 -15.29 -6.19
C ILE A 65 3.31 -15.98 -7.41
N ARG A 66 4.56 -16.43 -7.28
CA ARG A 66 5.27 -17.16 -8.36
C ARG A 66 4.59 -18.50 -8.67
N ASP A 67 4.20 -19.26 -7.66
CA ASP A 67 3.61 -20.58 -7.83
C ASP A 67 2.20 -20.48 -8.47
N LEU A 68 1.53 -19.33 -8.34
CA LEU A 68 0.28 -18.99 -9.04
C LEU A 68 0.49 -18.54 -10.50
N GLY A 69 1.73 -18.35 -10.94
CA GLY A 69 2.04 -17.76 -12.24
C GLY A 69 1.66 -16.28 -12.35
N LEU A 70 1.43 -15.59 -11.24
CA LEU A 70 1.12 -14.16 -11.22
C LEU A 70 2.41 -13.36 -11.41
N THR A 71 2.34 -12.30 -12.21
CA THR A 71 3.48 -11.40 -12.39
C THR A 71 3.54 -10.41 -11.23
N LEU A 72 4.63 -10.45 -10.46
CA LEU A 72 4.93 -9.43 -9.46
C LEU A 72 5.20 -8.09 -10.16
N ILE A 73 4.47 -7.04 -9.77
CA ILE A 73 4.62 -5.70 -10.31
C ILE A 73 5.50 -4.86 -9.36
N SER A 74 5.17 -4.83 -8.07
CA SER A 74 5.91 -4.05 -7.08
C SER A 74 5.79 -4.63 -5.68
N VAL A 75 6.79 -4.34 -4.84
CA VAL A 75 6.81 -4.57 -3.40
C VAL A 75 7.31 -3.29 -2.75
N VAL A 76 6.52 -2.72 -1.84
CA VAL A 76 6.82 -1.45 -1.18
C VAL A 76 6.63 -1.62 0.32
N TRP A 77 7.60 -1.16 1.09
CA TRP A 77 7.45 -1.00 2.53
C TRP A 77 6.74 0.31 2.81
N VAL A 78 5.62 0.25 3.51
CA VAL A 78 4.76 1.38 3.86
C VAL A 78 4.91 1.63 5.35
N ASN A 79 5.56 2.75 5.69
CA ASN A 79 5.61 3.22 7.07
C ASN A 79 4.21 3.67 7.50
N PRO A 80 3.65 3.19 8.63
CA PRO A 80 2.31 3.57 9.08
C PRO A 80 2.10 5.08 9.26
N GLU A 81 3.17 5.85 9.49
CA GLU A 81 3.14 7.31 9.68
C GLU A 81 2.82 8.12 8.40
N ARG A 82 2.84 7.50 7.21
CA ARG A 82 2.45 8.15 5.95
C ARG A 82 1.37 7.35 5.25
N GLN A 83 0.16 7.40 5.83
CA GLN A 83 -1.03 7.31 4.99
C GLN A 83 -1.01 8.56 4.11
N ASP A 84 -0.43 8.46 2.91
CA ASP A 84 -0.73 9.39 1.83
C ASP A 84 -2.24 9.21 1.56
N THR A 85 -3.05 9.97 2.30
CA THR A 85 -4.31 10.49 1.79
C THR A 85 -3.93 11.13 0.47
N ALA A 86 -4.13 10.39 -0.61
CA ALA A 86 -4.25 10.98 -1.93
C ALA A 86 -5.41 11.97 -1.80
N GLU A 87 -5.05 13.22 -1.49
CA GLU A 87 -5.89 14.39 -1.58
C GLU A 87 -6.33 14.44 -3.03
N PHE A 88 -7.46 13.79 -3.28
CA PHE A 88 -8.23 13.96 -4.50
C PHE A 88 -8.74 15.39 -4.44
N ASN A 89 -7.91 16.34 -4.87
CA ASN A 89 -8.33 17.72 -5.10
C ASN A 89 -9.31 17.69 -6.28
N SER A 90 -10.56 17.37 -5.97
CA SER A 90 -11.71 17.67 -6.80
C SER A 90 -11.95 19.18 -6.73
N ASP A 91 -11.08 19.96 -7.37
CA ASP A 91 -11.47 21.28 -7.86
C ASP A 91 -12.13 21.07 -9.22
N THR A 92 -13.37 20.57 -9.16
CA THR A 92 -14.30 20.65 -10.28
C THR A 92 -15.45 21.56 -9.86
N ASP A 93 -15.54 22.66 -10.60
CA ASP A 93 -16.72 23.48 -10.85
C ASP A 93 -17.13 24.53 -9.80
N HIS A 94 -16.99 25.81 -10.17
CA HIS A 94 -18.17 26.70 -10.30
C HIS A 94 -17.91 27.86 -11.28
N THR A 95 -18.14 27.51 -12.54
CA THR A 95 -18.83 28.24 -13.62
C THR A 95 -19.71 29.46 -13.18
N PHE A 96 -19.36 30.64 -13.73
CA PHE A 96 -20.19 31.77 -14.22
C PHE A 96 -20.98 32.76 -13.31
N ASP A 97 -20.77 34.04 -13.67
CA ASP A 97 -21.64 35.23 -13.67
C ASP A 97 -22.14 35.87 -12.37
N LYS A 98 -21.89 37.19 -12.23
CA LYS A 98 -22.91 38.26 -12.05
C LYS A 98 -22.30 39.67 -11.84
N LYS A 99 -22.41 40.52 -12.88
CA LYS A 99 -22.87 41.94 -12.92
C LYS A 99 -22.20 43.06 -12.08
N GLU A 100 -21.71 44.07 -12.82
CA GLU A 100 -22.09 45.51 -12.81
C GLU A 100 -21.97 46.37 -11.51
N THR A 101 -21.39 47.58 -11.70
CA THR A 101 -21.65 48.87 -11.01
C THR A 101 -20.55 49.46 -10.10
N SER A 102 -19.82 50.41 -10.69
CA SER A 102 -19.54 51.79 -10.22
C SER A 102 -19.19 52.08 -8.74
N LEU A 103 -18.05 52.75 -8.51
CA LEU A 103 -17.99 54.19 -8.18
C LEU A 103 -16.61 54.77 -8.47
#